data_AF-A0A952AT24-F1
#
_entry.id   AF-A0A952AT24-F1
#
_cell.length_a   1.000
_cell.length_b   1.000
_cell.length_c   1.000
_cell.angle_alpha   90.00
_cell.angle_beta   90.00
_cell.angle_gamma   90.00
#
_symmetry.space_group_name_H-M   'P 1'
#
loop_
_entity.id
_entity.type
_entity.pdbx_description
1 polymer ?
#
loop_
_entity_poly.entity_id
_entity_poly.type
_entity_poly.pdbx_seq_one_letter_code
_entity_poly.pdbx_strand_id
1 'polypeptide(L)'
;MIEAISGLSAAFGLSGSAGLNAYIPLLLVALAARFPLNNPLIKLQPPFDLMGNWWIIGLLIILLVVEIVADKVPAVDTVNDGIQTFVRPAAGALLFAGSANVITDIHPLLALIAGLLVAGGV
;
A
#
# COMPACT_ATOMS: atom_id res chain seq x y z
N MET A 1 4.93 -5.61 23.48
CA MET A 1 3.47 -5.81 23.60
C MET A 1 2.70 -4.55 23.20
N ILE A 2 3.03 -3.37 23.73
CA ILE A 2 2.38 -2.10 23.35
C ILE A 2 2.57 -1.74 21.87
N GLU A 3 3.77 -1.93 21.31
CA GLU A 3 4.03 -1.70 19.88
C GLU A 3 3.25 -2.64 18.95
N ALA A 4 3.03 -3.89 19.37
CA ALA A 4 2.22 -4.82 18.60
C ALA A 4 0.74 -4.39 18.57
N ILE A 5 0.23 -3.87 19.68
CA ILE A 5 -1.14 -3.36 19.80
C ILE A 5 -1.32 -2.06 18.99
N SER A 6 -0.35 -1.14 19.04
CA SER A 6 -0.39 0.08 18.23
C SER A 6 -0.28 -0.24 16.74
N GLY A 7 0.59 -1.17 16.36
CA GLY A 7 0.72 -1.65 14.98
C GLY A 7 -0.56 -2.31 14.47
N LEU A 8 -1.21 -3.15 15.28
CA LEU A 8 -2.49 -3.77 14.94
C LEU A 8 -3.59 -2.71 14.77
N SER A 9 -3.65 -1.73 15.69
CA SER A 9 -4.66 -0.66 15.65
C SER A 9 -4.48 0.24 14.43
N ALA A 10 -3.23 0.56 14.07
CA ALA A 10 -2.91 1.28 12.85
C ALA A 10 -3.26 0.46 11.60
N ALA A 11 -2.94 -0.83 11.58
CA ALA A 11 -3.29 -1.73 10.48
C ALA A 11 -4.82 -1.84 10.30
N PHE A 12 -5.59 -1.91 11.39
CA PHE A 12 -7.05 -1.89 11.34
C PHE A 12 -7.62 -0.55 10.85
N GLY A 13 -7.07 0.59 11.30
CA GLY A 13 -7.49 1.91 10.81
C GLY A 13 -7.15 2.14 9.34
N LEU A 14 -6.00 1.64 8.90
CA LEU A 14 -5.57 1.66 7.49
C LEU A 14 -6.41 0.69 6.64
N SER A 15 -6.75 -0.48 7.15
CA SER A 15 -7.64 -1.45 6.48
C SER A 15 -9.08 -0.93 6.35
N GLY A 16 -9.62 -0.29 7.38
CA GLY A 16 -10.94 0.33 7.34
C GLY A 16 -11.05 1.50 6.35
N SER A 17 -9.96 2.26 6.15
CA SER A 17 -9.89 3.29 5.11
C SER A 17 -9.53 2.73 3.73
N ALA A 18 -8.86 1.57 3.66
CA ALA A 18 -8.62 0.83 2.43
C ALA A 18 -9.92 0.28 1.82
N GLY A 19 -10.97 0.01 2.60
CA GLY A 19 -12.28 -0.41 2.10
C GLY A 19 -13.01 0.59 1.20
N LEU A 20 -12.49 1.82 1.04
CA LEU A 20 -12.94 2.81 0.08
C LEU A 20 -11.99 2.92 -1.14
N ASN A 21 -10.67 2.71 -0.93
CA ASN A 21 -9.58 2.67 -1.92
C ASN A 21 -8.23 2.68 -1.17
N ALA A 22 -7.37 1.67 -1.32
CA ALA A 22 -6.13 1.62 -0.52
C ALA A 22 -5.00 2.53 -0.99
N TYR A 23 -5.12 3.17 -2.16
CA TYR A 23 -4.18 4.20 -2.57
C TYR A 23 -4.36 5.49 -1.76
N ILE A 24 -5.54 5.74 -1.18
CA ILE A 24 -5.81 6.93 -0.35
C ILE A 24 -4.96 6.91 0.95
N PRO A 25 -4.98 5.85 1.79
CA PRO A 25 -4.13 5.77 2.97
C PRO A 25 -2.64 5.84 2.64
N LEU A 26 -2.19 5.15 1.58
CA LEU A 26 -0.79 5.17 1.14
C LEU A 26 -0.35 6.57 0.71
N LEU A 27 -1.20 7.30 -0.02
CA LEU A 27 -0.92 8.67 -0.43
C LEU A 27 -0.84 9.61 0.79
N LEU A 28 -1.72 9.45 1.79
CA LEU A 28 -1.66 10.22 3.03
C LEU A 28 -0.38 9.97 3.81
N VAL A 29 0.06 8.72 3.92
CA VAL A 29 1.33 8.35 4.57
C VAL A 29 2.51 8.96 3.80
N ALA A 30 2.50 8.86 2.46
CA ALA A 30 3.54 9.44 1.60
C ALA A 30 3.62 10.97 1.72
N LEU A 31 2.47 11.65 1.81
CA LEU A 31 2.40 13.09 2.03
C LEU A 31 2.84 13.48 3.45
N ALA A 32 2.46 12.72 4.47
CA ALA A 32 2.92 12.94 5.85
C ALA A 32 4.43 12.67 6.03
N ALA A 33 4.98 11.76 5.24
CA ALA A 33 6.41 11.51 5.14
C ALA A 33 7.17 12.67 4.49
N ARG A 34 6.48 13.44 3.64
CA ARG A 34 7.08 14.50 2.82
C ARG A 34 6.90 15.88 3.42
N PHE A 35 5.77 16.14 4.06
CA PHE A 35 5.41 17.45 4.56
C PHE A 35 5.40 17.50 6.10
N PRO A 36 5.65 18.67 6.71
CA PRO A 36 6.28 19.84 6.09
C PRO A 36 7.76 19.58 5.70
N LEU A 37 8.20 20.21 4.61
CA LEU A 37 9.46 19.88 3.89
C LEU A 37 10.73 19.89 4.74
N ASN A 38 10.73 20.69 5.82
CA ASN A 38 11.86 20.84 6.74
C ASN A 38 11.76 19.95 7.98
N ASN A 39 10.55 19.48 8.33
CA ASN A 39 10.31 18.65 9.49
C ASN A 39 9.10 17.74 9.23
N PRO A 40 9.28 16.61 8.53
CA PRO A 40 8.17 15.76 8.11
C PRO A 40 7.36 15.27 9.31
N LEU A 41 6.04 15.17 9.14
CA LEU A 41 5.11 14.71 10.17
C LEU A 41 5.43 13.28 10.63
N ILE A 42 5.94 12.45 9.71
CA ILE A 42 6.32 11.06 9.96
C ILE A 42 7.70 10.80 9.35
N LYS A 43 8.62 10.20 10.12
CA LYS A 43 9.89 9.68 9.60
C LYS A 43 9.76 8.19 9.36
N LEU A 44 9.90 7.77 8.10
CA LEU A 44 9.88 6.36 7.74
C LEU A 44 11.30 5.81 7.72
N GLN A 45 11.45 4.57 8.19
CA GLN A 45 12.71 3.83 8.11
C GLN A 45 12.89 3.26 6.70
N PRO A 46 14.12 3.08 6.22
CA PRO A 46 14.38 2.36 4.96
C PRO A 46 13.76 0.96 5.01
N PRO A 47 13.11 0.49 3.93
CA PRO A 47 13.01 1.09 2.59
C PRO A 47 11.76 1.99 2.38
N PHE A 48 10.97 2.23 3.42
CA PHE A 48 9.71 2.98 3.31
C PHE A 48 9.92 4.49 3.22
N ASP A 49 11.13 4.99 3.50
CA ASP A 49 11.55 6.36 3.25
C ASP A 49 11.35 6.79 1.78
N LEU A 50 11.40 5.83 0.85
CA LEU A 50 11.09 6.02 -0.57
C LEU A 50 9.67 6.56 -0.81
N MET A 51 8.72 6.30 0.10
CA MET A 51 7.34 6.81 -0.03
C MET A 51 7.28 8.33 -0.04
N GLY A 52 8.23 9.02 0.62
CA GLY A 52 8.32 10.49 0.59
C GLY A 52 8.89 11.05 -0.72
N ASN A 53 9.22 10.22 -1.71
CA ASN A 53 9.74 10.65 -3.01
C ASN A 53 8.62 11.17 -3.92
N TRP A 54 8.85 12.30 -4.59
CA TRP A 54 7.93 12.88 -5.58
C TRP A 54 7.49 11.88 -6.66
N TRP A 55 8.38 10.97 -7.07
CA TRP A 55 8.04 9.92 -8.03
C TRP A 55 7.02 8.93 -7.49
N ILE A 56 7.13 8.52 -6.22
CA ILE A 56 6.19 7.59 -5.59
C ILE A 56 4.86 8.29 -5.29
N ILE A 57 4.90 9.53 -4.79
CA ILE A 57 3.69 10.34 -4.58
C ILE A 57 2.95 10.54 -5.90
N GLY A 58 3.65 10.88 -6.98
CA GLY A 58 3.06 11.02 -8.31
C GLY A 58 2.46 9.73 -8.83
N LEU A 59 3.15 8.60 -8.64
CA LEU A 59 2.63 7.28 -9.00
C LEU A 59 1.36 6.93 -8.22
N LEU A 60 1.34 7.17 -6.91
CA LEU A 60 0.17 6.93 -6.06
C LEU A 60 -1.03 7.78 -6.47
N ILE A 61 -0.82 9.04 -6.87
CA ILE A 61 -1.88 9.90 -7.41
C ILE A 61 -2.43 9.33 -8.73
N ILE A 62 -1.55 8.91 -9.64
CA ILE A 62 -1.98 8.32 -10.92
C ILE A 62 -2.79 7.05 -10.68
N LEU A 63 -2.28 6.14 -9.85
CA LEU A 63 -2.97 4.90 -9.49
C LEU A 63 -4.33 5.17 -8.85
N LEU A 64 -4.41 6.14 -7.93
CA LEU A 64 -5.68 6.55 -7.33
C LEU A 64 -6.68 7.05 -8.38
N VAL A 65 -6.23 7.88 -9.34
CA VAL A 65 -7.10 8.36 -10.42
C VAL A 65 -7.57 7.22 -11.31
N VAL A 66 -6.68 6.29 -11.67
CA VAL A 66 -7.03 5.11 -12.46
C VAL A 66 -8.07 4.26 -11.75
N GLU A 67 -7.89 4.01 -10.45
CA GLU A 67 -8.82 3.21 -9.64
C GLU A 67 -10.21 3.85 -9.57
N ILE A 68 -10.28 5.16 -9.29
CA ILE A 68 -11.55 5.91 -9.27
C ILE A 68 -12.28 5.85 -10.63
N VAL A 69 -11.53 5.77 -11.73
CA VAL A 69 -12.09 5.62 -13.08
C VAL A 69 -12.51 4.17 -13.35
N ALA A 70 -11.71 3.19 -12.91
CA ALA A 70 -11.98 1.77 -13.07
C ALA A 70 -13.26 1.34 -12.32
N ASP A 71 -13.44 1.78 -11.08
CA ASP A 71 -14.64 1.52 -10.25
C ASP A 71 -15.93 2.03 -10.91
N LYS A 72 -15.82 3.05 -11.76
CA LYS A 72 -16.97 3.61 -12.47
C LYS A 72 -17.32 2.86 -13.75
N VAL A 73 -16.51 1.90 -14.19
CA VAL A 73 -16.73 1.12 -15.41
C VAL A 73 -16.95 -0.35 -15.03
N PRO A 74 -18.21 -0.83 -14.95
CA PRO A 74 -18.54 -2.16 -14.42
C PRO A 74 -17.82 -3.33 -15.11
N ALA A 75 -17.50 -3.19 -16.40
CA ALA A 75 -16.78 -4.22 -17.16
C ALA A 75 -15.29 -4.32 -16.79
N VAL A 76 -14.67 -3.20 -16.39
CA VAL A 76 -13.27 -3.16 -15.94
C VAL A 76 -13.18 -3.75 -14.53
N ASP A 77 -14.13 -3.40 -13.68
CA ASP A 77 -14.27 -3.88 -12.31
C ASP A 77 -14.32 -5.42 -12.23
N THR A 78 -15.22 -6.05 -13.01
CA THR A 78 -15.35 -7.52 -13.04
C THR A 78 -14.07 -8.23 -13.51
N VAL A 79 -13.34 -7.64 -14.46
CA VAL A 79 -12.07 -8.21 -14.96
C VAL A 79 -10.96 -8.03 -13.92
N ASN A 80 -10.88 -6.87 -13.28
CA ASN A 80 -9.95 -6.58 -12.20
C ASN A 80 -10.16 -7.56 -11.03
N ASP A 81 -11.40 -7.76 -10.59
CA ASP A 81 -11.76 -8.72 -9.54
C ASP A 81 -11.36 -10.16 -9.89
N GLY A 82 -11.59 -10.57 -11.13
CA GLY A 82 -11.19 -11.88 -11.62
C GLY A 82 -9.68 -12.10 -11.55
N ILE A 83 -8.89 -11.10 -11.96
CA ILE A 83 -7.41 -11.15 -11.88
C ILE A 83 -6.94 -11.12 -10.43
N GLN A 84 -7.48 -10.21 -9.63
CA GLN A 84 -7.05 -9.98 -8.25
C GLN A 84 -7.39 -11.15 -7.31
N THR A 85 -8.37 -12.00 -7.66
CA THR A 85 -8.65 -13.27 -6.98
C THR A 85 -7.43 -14.19 -6.91
N PHE A 86 -6.54 -14.13 -7.91
CA PHE A 86 -5.30 -14.95 -7.94
C PHE A 86 -4.06 -14.15 -7.52
N VAL A 87 -4.00 -12.88 -7.89
CA VAL A 87 -2.84 -12.01 -7.61
C VAL A 87 -2.75 -11.65 -6.13
N ARG A 88 -3.87 -11.40 -5.43
CA ARG A 88 -3.85 -11.02 -4.00
C ARG A 88 -3.39 -12.15 -3.08
N PRO A 89 -3.88 -13.41 -3.19
CA PRO A 89 -3.35 -14.50 -2.37
C PRO A 89 -1.85 -14.72 -2.59
N ALA A 90 -1.37 -14.60 -3.83
CA ALA A 90 0.04 -14.73 -4.15
C ALA A 90 0.87 -13.57 -3.55
N ALA A 91 0.43 -12.33 -3.72
CA ALA A 91 1.09 -11.16 -3.15
C ALA A 91 1.06 -11.17 -1.61
N GLY A 92 -0.06 -11.57 -1.00
CA GLY A 92 -0.20 -11.76 0.45
C GLY A 92 0.71 -12.85 0.99
N ALA A 93 0.85 -13.98 0.28
CA ALA A 93 1.80 -15.03 0.63
C ALA A 93 3.26 -14.55 0.55
N LEU A 94 3.62 -13.75 -0.46
CA LEU A 94 4.95 -13.15 -0.61
C LEU A 94 5.25 -12.15 0.52
N LEU A 95 4.30 -11.28 0.85
CA LEU A 95 4.42 -10.34 1.97
C LEU A 95 4.55 -11.07 3.31
N PHE A 96 3.73 -12.10 3.52
CA PHE A 96 3.79 -12.92 4.73
C PHE A 96 5.16 -13.60 4.85
N ALA A 97 5.65 -14.23 3.79
CA ALA A 97 6.95 -14.89 3.76
C ALA A 97 8.12 -13.92 4.02
N GLY A 98 8.03 -12.67 3.54
CA GLY A 98 8.98 -11.61 3.87
C GLY A 98 8.90 -11.16 5.33
N SER A 99 7.69 -10.92 5.84
CA SER A 99 7.47 -10.45 7.22
C SER A 99 7.83 -11.50 8.29
N ALA A 100 7.65 -12.78 7.97
CA ALA A 100 7.95 -13.91 8.85
C ALA A 100 9.45 -14.30 8.83
N ASN A 101 10.33 -13.54 8.15
CA ASN A 101 11.74 -13.89 7.91
C ASN A 101 11.94 -15.30 7.28
N VAL A 102 10.92 -15.82 6.59
CA VAL A 102 11.02 -17.09 5.85
C VAL A 102 11.81 -16.89 4.57
N ILE A 103 11.75 -15.68 3.99
CA ILE A 103 12.58 -15.22 2.89
C ILE A 103 13.31 -13.95 3.35
N THR A 104 14.63 -14.03 3.49
CA THR A 104 15.46 -12.95 4.06
C THR A 104 15.90 -11.89 3.04
N ASP A 105 15.84 -12.19 1.74
CA ASP A 105 16.30 -11.32 0.64
C ASP A 105 15.17 -10.98 -0.35
N ILE A 106 14.01 -10.55 0.15
CA ILE A 106 12.98 -9.99 -0.74
C ILE A 106 13.41 -8.59 -1.17
N HIS A 107 13.55 -8.38 -2.48
CA HIS A 107 13.87 -7.08 -3.02
C HIS A 107 12.82 -6.04 -2.56
N PRO A 108 13.20 -4.89 -1.98
CA PRO A 108 12.26 -3.93 -1.39
C PRO A 108 11.15 -3.48 -2.33
N LEU A 109 11.48 -3.36 -3.62
CA LEU A 109 10.52 -3.03 -4.66
C LEU A 109 9.46 -4.12 -4.84
N LEU A 110 9.83 -5.39 -4.68
CA LEU A 110 8.91 -6.53 -4.81
C LEU A 110 7.94 -6.58 -3.62
N ALA A 111 8.43 -6.31 -2.41
CA ALA A 111 7.59 -6.16 -1.23
C ALA A 111 6.64 -4.96 -1.36
N LEU A 112 7.11 -3.84 -1.93
CA LEU A 112 6.29 -2.66 -2.15
C LEU A 112 5.21 -2.91 -3.21
N ILE A 113 5.55 -3.57 -4.32
CA ILE A 113 4.60 -3.97 -5.36
C ILE A 113 3.57 -4.96 -4.80
N ALA A 114 4.01 -6.00 -4.07
CA ALA A 114 3.12 -6.96 -3.46
C ALA A 114 2.18 -6.28 -2.45
N GLY A 115 2.69 -5.33 -1.66
CA GLY A 115 1.92 -4.49 -0.75
C GLY A 115 0.85 -3.67 -1.46
N LEU A 116 1.22 -3.01 -2.56
CA LEU A 116 0.28 -2.25 -3.38
C LEU A 116 -0.81 -3.14 -4.01
N LEU A 117 -0.45 -4.33 -4.48
CA LEU A 117 -1.38 -5.27 -5.10
C LEU A 117 -2.38 -5.87 -4.08
N VAL A 118 -1.95 -6.11 -2.85
CA VAL A 118 -2.87 -6.54 -1.78
C VAL A 118 -3.79 -5.41 -1.34
N ALA A 119 -3.30 -4.18 -1.37
CA ALA A 119 -4.02 -3.02 -0.90
C ALA A 119 -5.06 -2.52 -1.93
N GLY A 120 -4.65 -2.27 -3.19
CA GLY A 120 -5.46 -1.62 -4.24
C GLY A 120 -6.55 -2.48 -4.86
N GLY A 121 -7.30 -3.19 -4.04
CA GLY A 121 -8.31 -4.10 -4.54
C GLY A 121 -9.47 -4.17 -3.58
N VAL A 122 -10.47 -3.34 -3.83
CA VAL A 122 -11.82 -3.40 -3.28
C VAL A 122 -12.76 -2.84 -4.32
#